data_AF-B4I8U0-F1
#
_entry.id   AF-B4I8U0-F1
#
_cell.length_a   1.000
_cell.length_b   1.000
_cell.length_c   1.000
_cell.angle_alpha   90.00
_cell.angle_beta   90.00
_cell.angle_gamma   90.00
#
_symmetry.space_group_name_H-M   'P 1'
#
loop_
_entity.id
_entity.type
_entity.pdbx_description
1 polymer ?
#
loop_
_entity_poly.entity_id
_entity_poly.type
_entity_poly.pdbx_seq_one_letter_code
_entity_poly.pdbx_strand_id
1 'polypeptide(L)'
;MGENFESYTPQLLKNPLSYSDLVKKGVEFEVDNSHPNHARDLGLDSDSDYEDALDVDGEELRSPWTYSFDELRALMSEIDENIYKRITRTGHVDREAVPNKARVSVRYSGYWEGETAPFDSSLLRGTKFEFETGQGTVVEGLEAAVRSMRPYEQAEFIISYKLLFGELGCPPRIKPKADALFKVEVIDYSLIGDAKGIDAIPQEDSDKFYVVYPKAVDLHLHGKDSVKRGRYRSAATAFERAVSSLNYCRLANDEEERKQTELLITLNQNLMIVYNKMDKPKRACIMMKALRHLTLGNPSCKALFQEGRALAALGEYDLARNAYLHAQAKQPENKEISDEIISMNKRISKYEEASRDIWARALSLNNSESDVRKTPAQLEKEAKEKDFNDKMEDLIRRFKNTSNQQVSFSRKSYSNAQFDTTCKLAKKHNLKLTLSPIQEDVLTLSKPDVKFA
;
A
#
# COMPACT_ATOMS: atom_id res chain seq x y z
N MET A 1 -7.03 -13.07 45.59
CA MET A 1 -6.58 -14.44 45.30
C MET A 1 -5.28 -14.29 44.55
N GLY A 2 -4.20 -14.87 45.09
CA GLY A 2 -2.83 -14.61 44.63
C GLY A 2 -2.51 -15.28 43.30
N GLU A 3 -1.78 -14.57 42.45
CA GLU A 3 -1.20 -15.10 41.23
C GLU A 3 0.06 -15.92 41.58
N ASN A 4 -0.02 -17.24 41.39
CA ASN A 4 1.14 -18.12 41.39
C ASN A 4 1.81 -18.03 40.01
N PHE A 5 2.92 -17.30 39.91
CA PHE A 5 3.83 -17.44 38.78
C PHE A 5 4.65 -18.73 38.98
N GLU A 6 4.29 -19.81 38.29
CA GLU A 6 5.19 -20.96 38.11
C GLU A 6 6.32 -20.58 37.15
N SER A 7 7.55 -20.67 37.63
CA SER A 7 8.76 -20.43 36.85
C SER A 7 9.02 -21.58 35.89
N TYR A 8 8.72 -21.40 34.61
CA TYR A 8 9.13 -22.34 33.57
C TYR A 8 10.63 -22.21 33.31
N THR A 9 11.39 -23.25 33.63
CA THR A 9 12.77 -23.42 33.14
C THR A 9 12.77 -24.62 32.19
N PRO A 10 13.09 -24.45 30.89
CA PRO A 10 13.16 -25.56 29.96
C PRO A 10 14.55 -26.18 30.06
N GLN A 11 14.82 -26.84 31.19
CA GLN A 11 16.10 -27.54 31.35
C GLN A 11 16.00 -28.92 30.68
N LEU A 12 16.27 -28.97 29.37
CA LEU A 12 16.24 -30.20 28.56
C LEU A 12 17.36 -31.19 28.91
N LEU A 13 18.41 -30.74 29.60
CA LEU A 13 19.56 -31.56 29.97
C LEU A 13 19.44 -31.99 31.43
N LYS A 14 19.61 -33.30 31.68
CA LYS A 14 19.61 -33.84 33.06
C LYS A 14 20.69 -33.20 33.94
N ASN A 15 21.83 -32.83 33.37
CA ASN A 15 22.96 -32.23 34.08
C ASN A 15 23.46 -30.97 33.36
N PRO A 16 23.87 -29.91 34.09
CA PRO A 16 24.46 -28.71 33.52
C PRO A 16 25.82 -28.99 32.87
N LEU A 17 26.10 -28.30 31.76
CA LEU A 17 27.32 -28.48 30.98
C LEU A 17 28.48 -27.66 31.54
N SER A 18 29.64 -28.31 31.67
CA SER A 18 30.92 -27.67 31.94
C SER A 18 31.73 -27.62 30.64
N TYR A 19 32.08 -26.40 30.22
CA TYR A 19 32.86 -26.17 29.00
C TYR A 19 34.22 -26.89 29.02
N SER A 20 34.80 -27.05 30.21
CA SER A 20 36.10 -27.71 30.38
C SER A 20 36.05 -29.22 30.09
N ASP A 21 34.88 -29.85 30.21
CA ASP A 21 34.68 -31.27 29.94
C ASP A 21 34.44 -31.54 28.45
N LEU A 22 33.78 -30.61 27.75
CA LEU A 22 33.52 -30.68 26.31
C LEU A 22 34.82 -30.73 25.49
N VAL A 23 35.81 -29.92 25.88
CA VAL A 23 37.04 -29.71 25.11
C VAL A 23 38.05 -30.86 25.29
N LYS A 24 37.99 -31.59 26.42
CA LYS A 24 39.06 -32.55 26.78
C LYS A 24 38.77 -33.99 26.39
N LYS A 25 37.53 -34.46 26.53
CA LYS A 25 37.21 -35.89 26.43
C LYS A 25 36.11 -36.25 25.44
N GLY A 26 35.32 -35.25 24.97
CA GLY A 26 34.03 -35.52 24.34
C GLY A 26 33.04 -36.09 25.37
N VAL A 27 31.76 -35.76 25.24
CA VAL A 27 30.72 -36.16 26.21
C VAL A 27 29.50 -36.68 25.46
N GLU A 28 28.95 -37.80 25.91
CA GLU A 28 27.63 -38.30 25.49
C GLU A 28 26.55 -37.67 26.39
N PHE A 29 25.44 -37.22 25.79
CA PHE A 29 24.36 -36.56 26.52
C PHE A 29 23.11 -37.44 26.55
N GLU A 30 22.48 -37.51 27.72
CA GLU A 30 21.12 -38.04 27.87
C GLU A 30 20.12 -36.90 28.06
N VAL A 31 19.07 -36.92 27.24
CA VAL A 31 17.92 -36.00 27.34
C VAL A 31 16.87 -36.65 28.24
N ASP A 32 16.26 -35.86 29.12
CA ASP A 32 15.17 -36.35 29.96
C ASP A 32 13.83 -36.31 29.22
N ASN A 33 13.27 -37.49 28.93
CA ASN A 33 11.98 -37.65 28.25
C ASN A 33 10.85 -38.07 29.22
N SER A 34 11.06 -37.96 30.54
CA SER A 34 10.09 -38.43 31.55
C SER A 34 8.81 -37.59 31.65
N HIS A 35 8.71 -36.46 30.92
CA HIS A 35 7.47 -35.69 30.82
C HIS A 35 6.73 -36.02 29.51
N PRO A 36 5.55 -36.67 29.58
CA PRO A 36 4.79 -37.03 28.40
C PRO A 36 4.22 -35.78 27.73
N ASN A 37 4.69 -35.50 26.52
CA ASN A 37 4.07 -34.64 25.52
C ASN A 37 3.52 -33.28 25.99
N HIS A 38 4.44 -32.36 26.27
CA HIS A 38 4.28 -31.00 25.77
C HIS A 38 5.50 -30.61 24.94
N ALA A 39 5.76 -31.39 23.88
CA ALA A 39 6.27 -30.80 22.64
C ALA A 39 5.13 -29.98 22.02
N ARG A 40 4.71 -28.92 22.72
CA ARG A 40 4.26 -27.73 22.01
C ARG A 40 5.51 -27.30 21.26
N ASP A 41 5.48 -27.58 19.97
CA ASP A 41 5.74 -26.58 18.95
C ASP A 41 6.49 -25.37 19.55
N LEU A 42 7.78 -25.25 19.23
CA LEU A 42 8.47 -24.00 19.40
C LEU A 42 7.77 -23.02 18.45
N GLY A 43 6.65 -22.49 18.94
CA GLY A 43 5.86 -21.42 18.39
C GLY A 43 6.76 -20.21 18.31
N LEU A 44 7.53 -20.16 17.23
CA LEU A 44 7.56 -18.97 16.43
C LEU A 44 6.10 -18.73 16.06
N ASP A 45 5.41 -17.93 16.87
CA ASP A 45 4.19 -17.25 16.48
C ASP A 45 4.53 -16.39 15.25
N SER A 46 4.56 -17.05 14.10
CA SER A 46 4.29 -16.44 12.82
C SER A 46 2.78 -16.25 12.83
N ASP A 47 2.35 -15.11 13.37
CA ASP A 47 1.04 -14.52 13.07
C ASP A 47 0.98 -14.29 11.56
N SER A 48 0.70 -15.36 10.83
CA SER A 48 0.48 -15.34 9.40
C SER A 48 -0.74 -16.18 9.12
N ASP A 49 -1.84 -15.47 8.93
CA ASP A 49 -3.11 -15.95 8.40
C ASP A 49 -2.91 -16.62 7.02
N TYR A 50 -2.33 -17.81 6.99
CA TYR A 50 -2.18 -18.62 5.77
C TYR A 50 -3.31 -19.66 5.69
N GLU A 51 -4.53 -19.19 5.46
CA GLU A 51 -5.65 -20.04 4.99
C GLU A 51 -5.66 -20.23 3.46
N ASP A 52 -4.61 -19.81 2.73
CA ASP A 52 -4.50 -19.93 1.26
C ASP A 52 -3.36 -20.86 0.81
N ALA A 53 -3.15 -21.99 1.49
CA ALA A 53 -2.32 -23.05 0.92
C ALA A 53 -3.09 -23.68 -0.26
N LEU A 54 -2.83 -23.19 -1.48
CA LEU A 54 -3.35 -23.78 -2.71
C LEU A 54 -3.03 -25.29 -2.70
N ASP A 55 -4.03 -26.13 -2.97
CA ASP A 55 -3.85 -27.57 -3.17
C ASP A 55 -2.77 -27.77 -4.25
N VAL A 56 -1.56 -28.12 -3.83
CA VAL A 56 -0.45 -28.39 -4.75
C VAL A 56 -0.78 -29.70 -5.45
N ASP A 57 -0.88 -29.66 -6.77
CA ASP A 57 -1.10 -30.85 -7.58
C ASP A 57 0.02 -31.87 -7.29
N GLY A 58 -0.37 -33.03 -6.75
CA GLY A 58 0.56 -34.10 -6.40
C GLY A 58 1.35 -34.62 -7.60
N GLU A 59 0.92 -34.36 -8.85
CA GLU A 59 1.68 -34.66 -10.05
C GLU A 59 2.90 -33.72 -10.23
N GLU A 60 2.80 -32.45 -9.86
CA GLU A 60 3.88 -31.46 -10.05
C GLU A 60 5.08 -31.72 -9.13
N LEU A 61 4.81 -32.36 -7.99
CA LEU A 61 5.78 -32.76 -6.96
C LEU A 61 6.49 -34.09 -7.27
N ARG A 62 6.11 -34.83 -8.31
CA ARG A 62 6.78 -36.09 -8.64
C ARG A 62 8.16 -35.82 -9.25
N SER A 63 9.11 -36.69 -8.91
CA SER A 63 10.42 -36.68 -9.54
C SER A 63 10.27 -36.83 -11.07
N PRO A 64 10.96 -35.98 -11.86
CA PRO A 64 10.96 -36.12 -13.31
C PRO A 64 11.81 -37.32 -13.78
N TRP A 65 12.58 -37.95 -12.87
CA TRP A 65 13.43 -39.09 -13.19
C TRP A 65 13.55 -40.06 -12.01
N THR A 66 13.28 -41.34 -12.26
CA THR A 66 13.32 -42.40 -11.23
C THR A 66 14.34 -43.50 -11.54
N TYR A 67 15.09 -43.39 -12.64
CA TYR A 67 16.19 -44.29 -12.97
C TYR A 67 17.51 -43.75 -12.40
N SER A 68 18.64 -44.37 -12.76
CA SER A 68 19.95 -43.92 -12.28
C SER A 68 20.30 -42.53 -12.81
N PHE A 69 21.01 -41.75 -11.99
CA PHE A 69 21.58 -40.47 -12.35
C PHE A 69 22.66 -40.59 -13.43
N ASP A 70 23.36 -41.72 -13.55
CA ASP A 70 24.36 -41.91 -14.62
C ASP A 70 23.71 -41.92 -16.02
N GLU A 71 22.53 -42.53 -16.14
CA GLU A 71 21.75 -42.51 -17.37
C GLU A 71 21.24 -41.09 -17.68
N LEU A 72 20.82 -40.35 -16.65
CA LEU A 72 20.35 -38.98 -16.82
C LEU A 72 21.49 -38.02 -17.18
N ARG A 73 22.69 -38.18 -16.60
CA ARG A 73 23.90 -37.40 -16.95
C ARG A 73 24.23 -37.51 -18.43
N ALA A 74 24.06 -38.68 -19.05
CA ALA A 74 24.29 -38.88 -20.48
C ALA A 74 23.35 -38.05 -21.38
N LEU A 75 22.22 -37.58 -20.84
CA LEU A 75 21.23 -36.73 -21.52
C LEU A 75 21.36 -35.24 -21.15
N MET A 76 22.35 -34.87 -20.33
CA MET A 76 22.57 -33.53 -19.81
C MET A 76 23.86 -32.92 -20.36
N SER A 77 23.96 -31.59 -20.31
CA SER A 77 25.21 -30.88 -20.56
C SER A 77 25.92 -30.58 -19.25
N GLU A 78 27.23 -30.79 -19.21
CA GLU A 78 28.10 -30.42 -18.09
C GLU A 78 28.31 -28.90 -18.09
N ILE A 79 28.02 -28.25 -16.95
CA ILE A 79 28.22 -26.80 -16.77
C ILE A 79 29.43 -26.53 -15.90
N ASP A 80 29.65 -27.40 -14.92
CA ASP A 80 30.75 -27.36 -13.98
C ASP A 80 31.12 -28.81 -13.60
N GLU A 81 32.31 -29.03 -13.04
CA GLU A 81 32.83 -30.38 -12.72
C GLU A 81 31.88 -31.21 -11.83
N ASN A 82 30.97 -30.55 -11.13
CA ASN A 82 30.03 -31.15 -10.18
C ASN A 82 28.55 -30.86 -10.51
N ILE A 83 28.24 -30.27 -11.67
CA ILE A 83 26.88 -29.85 -12.06
C ILE A 83 26.58 -30.19 -13.52
N TYR A 84 25.54 -31.00 -13.72
CA TYR A 84 24.95 -31.29 -15.03
C TYR A 84 23.59 -30.61 -15.16
N LYS A 85 23.27 -30.08 -16.34
CA LYS A 85 22.00 -29.37 -16.61
C LYS A 85 21.28 -29.94 -17.82
N ARG A 86 19.95 -30.00 -17.74
CA ARG A 86 19.05 -30.18 -18.88
C ARG A 86 17.95 -29.12 -18.83
N ILE A 87 17.82 -28.34 -19.89
CA ILE A 87 16.77 -27.32 -19.98
C ILE A 87 15.47 -28.01 -20.43
N THR A 88 14.41 -27.88 -19.64
CA THR A 88 13.07 -28.40 -19.97
C THR A 88 12.18 -27.32 -20.59
N ARG A 89 12.35 -26.07 -20.16
CA ARG A 89 11.70 -24.90 -20.76
C ARG A 89 12.70 -23.75 -20.86
N THR A 90 12.87 -23.20 -22.05
CA THR A 90 13.73 -22.04 -22.28
C THR A 90 13.16 -20.78 -21.63
N GLY A 91 14.01 -20.01 -20.95
CA GLY A 91 13.63 -18.70 -20.38
C GLY A 91 13.53 -17.59 -21.42
N HIS A 92 13.33 -16.35 -20.95
CA HIS A 92 13.30 -15.17 -21.81
C HIS A 92 14.65 -14.88 -22.44
N VAL A 93 14.70 -14.87 -23.77
CA VAL A 93 15.95 -14.71 -24.53
C VAL A 93 16.52 -13.29 -24.39
N ASP A 94 15.66 -12.29 -24.20
CA ASP A 94 16.03 -10.88 -24.06
C ASP A 94 16.66 -10.53 -22.70
N ARG A 95 16.58 -11.46 -21.74
CA ARG A 95 17.16 -11.26 -20.41
C ARG A 95 18.37 -12.15 -20.20
N GLU A 96 19.39 -11.54 -19.63
CA GLU A 96 20.60 -12.22 -19.21
C GLU A 96 20.33 -13.21 -18.08
N ALA A 97 21.25 -14.15 -17.92
CA ALA A 97 21.23 -15.11 -16.82
C ALA A 97 21.31 -14.40 -15.45
N VAL A 98 20.89 -15.07 -14.38
CA VAL A 98 20.87 -14.49 -13.04
C VAL A 98 22.30 -14.08 -12.62
N PRO A 99 22.58 -12.78 -12.42
CA PRO A 99 23.92 -12.32 -12.06
C PRO A 99 24.17 -12.49 -10.56
N ASN A 100 25.42 -12.23 -10.14
CA ASN A 100 25.75 -12.02 -8.73
C ASN A 100 25.07 -10.76 -8.18
N LYS A 101 24.81 -10.73 -6.87
CA LYS A 101 24.13 -9.62 -6.19
C LYS A 101 22.73 -9.37 -6.76
N ALA A 102 21.99 -10.43 -7.06
CA ALA A 102 20.59 -10.36 -7.46
C ALA A 102 19.72 -11.04 -6.41
N ARG A 103 18.51 -10.51 -6.19
CA ARG A 103 17.46 -11.26 -5.52
C ARG A 103 16.74 -12.06 -6.57
N VAL A 104 16.69 -13.36 -6.39
CA VAL A 104 16.03 -14.28 -7.32
C VAL A 104 14.84 -14.93 -6.62
N SER A 105 13.74 -15.05 -7.36
CA SER A 105 12.57 -15.82 -6.98
C SER A 105 12.57 -17.11 -7.78
N VAL A 106 12.57 -18.26 -7.12
CA VAL A 106 12.58 -19.58 -7.75
C VAL A 106 11.46 -20.47 -7.21
N ARG A 107 11.07 -21.46 -8.02
CA ARG A 107 10.44 -22.69 -7.53
C ARG A 107 11.41 -23.83 -7.71
N TYR A 108 11.50 -24.72 -6.74
CA TYR A 108 12.34 -25.89 -6.88
C TYR A 108 11.79 -27.11 -6.14
N SER A 109 12.22 -28.28 -6.60
CA SER A 109 12.06 -29.55 -5.92
C SER A 109 13.34 -30.36 -6.06
N GLY A 110 13.85 -30.88 -4.94
CA GLY A 110 15.04 -31.73 -4.86
C GLY A 110 14.67 -33.19 -4.58
N TYR A 111 15.29 -34.10 -5.31
CA TYR A 111 15.02 -35.54 -5.27
C TYR A 111 16.32 -36.34 -5.08
N TRP A 112 16.24 -37.45 -4.36
CA TRP A 112 17.32 -38.44 -4.32
C TRP A 112 17.19 -39.41 -5.50
N GLU A 113 18.29 -40.06 -5.85
CA GLU A 113 18.30 -41.07 -6.92
C GLU A 113 17.28 -42.18 -6.63
N GLY A 114 16.49 -42.53 -7.64
CA GLY A 114 15.45 -43.57 -7.55
C GLY A 114 14.19 -43.19 -6.75
N GLU A 115 14.15 -42.02 -6.10
CA GLU A 115 13.00 -41.61 -5.30
C GLU A 115 11.98 -40.82 -6.14
N THR A 116 10.70 -41.05 -5.86
CA THR A 116 9.58 -40.37 -6.53
C THR A 116 9.16 -39.09 -5.81
N ALA A 117 9.37 -39.01 -4.50
CA ALA A 117 9.01 -37.89 -3.66
C ALA A 117 10.21 -36.97 -3.42
N PRO A 118 10.01 -35.64 -3.33
CA PRO A 118 11.10 -34.71 -3.08
C PRO A 118 11.50 -34.74 -1.60
N PHE A 119 12.80 -34.67 -1.30
CA PHE A 119 13.29 -34.49 0.07
C PHE A 119 13.14 -33.03 0.54
N ASP A 120 13.11 -32.08 -0.41
CA ASP A 120 12.83 -30.67 -0.17
C ASP A 120 12.16 -30.04 -1.41
N SER A 121 11.17 -29.17 -1.19
CA SER A 121 10.50 -28.46 -2.28
C SER A 121 9.95 -27.13 -1.79
N SER A 122 10.08 -26.08 -2.60
CA SER A 122 9.39 -24.81 -2.34
C SER A 122 7.88 -24.94 -2.55
N LEU A 123 7.43 -25.83 -3.44
CA LEU A 123 6.01 -26.05 -3.72
C LEU A 123 5.29 -26.61 -2.49
N LEU A 124 5.92 -27.52 -1.74
CA LEU A 124 5.40 -28.03 -0.47
C LEU A 124 5.18 -26.93 0.58
N ARG A 125 5.82 -25.77 0.44
CA ARG A 125 5.66 -24.60 1.32
C ARG A 125 4.61 -23.60 0.80
N GLY A 126 3.92 -23.93 -0.29
CA GLY A 126 2.89 -23.08 -0.92
C GLY A 126 3.42 -21.74 -1.47
N THR A 127 4.72 -21.50 -1.42
CA THR A 127 5.31 -20.19 -1.74
C THR A 127 6.57 -20.32 -2.58
N LYS A 128 6.83 -19.30 -3.40
CA LYS A 128 8.12 -19.18 -4.10
C LYS A 128 9.25 -18.98 -3.09
N PHE A 129 10.41 -19.56 -3.38
CA PHE A 129 11.59 -19.37 -2.57
C PHE A 129 12.39 -18.17 -3.09
N GLU A 130 12.78 -17.25 -2.20
CA GLU A 130 13.55 -16.06 -2.54
C GLU A 130 14.88 -16.04 -1.81
N PHE A 131 15.98 -15.81 -2.53
CA PHE A 131 17.31 -15.69 -1.94
C PHE A 131 18.18 -14.69 -2.72
N GLU A 132 19.32 -14.34 -2.14
CA GLU A 132 20.28 -13.39 -2.72
C GLU A 132 21.52 -14.12 -3.21
N THR A 133 21.89 -13.92 -4.48
CA THR A 133 23.10 -14.51 -5.07
C THR A 133 24.36 -13.81 -4.57
N GLY A 134 25.41 -14.58 -4.31
CA GLY A 134 26.71 -14.12 -3.84
C GLY A 134 26.79 -13.87 -2.33
N GLN A 135 25.80 -14.31 -1.55
CA GLN A 135 25.78 -14.18 -0.09
C GLN A 135 25.97 -15.51 0.65
N GLY A 136 26.02 -16.64 -0.05
CA GLY A 136 26.16 -17.97 0.58
C GLY A 136 24.95 -18.33 1.46
N THR A 137 23.76 -17.83 1.11
CA THR A 137 22.53 -18.07 1.90
C THR A 137 21.86 -19.40 1.56
N VAL A 138 22.28 -20.04 0.46
CA VAL A 138 21.79 -21.32 -0.03
C VAL A 138 22.99 -22.23 -0.34
N VAL A 139 22.73 -23.54 -0.51
CA VAL A 139 23.78 -24.48 -0.90
C VAL A 139 24.43 -24.06 -2.22
N GLU A 140 25.75 -24.16 -2.29
CA GLU A 140 26.57 -23.61 -3.38
C GLU A 140 26.12 -24.11 -4.75
N GLY A 141 25.79 -25.40 -4.86
CA GLY A 141 25.35 -26.01 -6.11
C GLY A 141 24.01 -25.47 -6.59
N LEU A 142 23.06 -25.19 -5.69
CA LEU A 142 21.77 -24.62 -6.06
C LEU A 142 21.93 -23.17 -6.53
N GLU A 143 22.79 -22.39 -5.87
CA GLU A 143 23.12 -21.04 -6.33
C GLU A 143 23.76 -21.06 -7.72
N ALA A 144 24.75 -21.93 -7.94
CA ALA A 144 25.43 -22.09 -9.22
C ALA A 144 24.46 -22.53 -10.33
N ALA A 145 23.55 -23.46 -10.03
CA ALA A 145 22.50 -23.88 -10.95
C ALA A 145 21.62 -22.70 -11.36
N VAL A 146 21.10 -21.93 -10.41
CA VAL A 146 20.24 -20.76 -10.67
C VAL A 146 20.97 -19.66 -11.44
N ARG A 147 22.26 -19.44 -11.16
CA ARG A 147 23.09 -18.48 -11.90
C ARG A 147 23.31 -18.84 -13.37
N SER A 148 23.16 -20.10 -13.74
CA SER A 148 23.19 -20.54 -15.14
C SER A 148 21.88 -20.29 -15.90
N MET A 149 20.81 -19.89 -15.22
CA MET A 149 19.45 -19.82 -15.76
C MET A 149 19.03 -18.40 -16.09
N ARG A 150 18.10 -18.27 -17.04
CA ARG A 150 17.39 -17.02 -17.37
C ARG A 150 16.03 -16.95 -16.67
N PRO A 151 15.43 -15.76 -16.54
CA PRO A 151 14.07 -15.62 -16.05
C PRO A 151 13.08 -16.47 -16.85
N TYR A 152 12.13 -17.09 -16.15
CA TYR A 152 11.13 -18.05 -16.64
C TYR A 152 11.69 -19.38 -17.18
N GLU A 153 13.00 -19.60 -17.13
CA GLU A 153 13.60 -20.88 -17.49
C GLU A 153 13.23 -21.97 -16.48
N GLN A 154 12.95 -23.16 -16.98
CA GLN A 154 12.84 -24.37 -16.18
C GLN A 154 13.93 -25.35 -16.64
N ALA A 155 14.68 -25.86 -15.67
CA ALA A 155 15.77 -26.78 -15.94
C ALA A 155 15.92 -27.78 -14.80
N GLU A 156 16.51 -28.91 -15.13
CA GLU A 156 16.85 -29.97 -14.21
C GLU A 156 18.36 -30.03 -14.03
N PHE A 157 18.80 -30.30 -12.81
CA PHE A 157 20.20 -30.30 -12.44
C PHE A 157 20.55 -31.52 -11.62
N ILE A 158 21.60 -32.24 -12.02
CA ILE A 158 22.26 -33.20 -11.13
C ILE A 158 23.42 -32.47 -10.49
N ILE A 159 23.38 -32.36 -9.17
CA ILE A 159 24.37 -31.63 -8.38
C ILE A 159 25.05 -32.62 -7.44
N SER A 160 26.39 -32.63 -7.45
CA SER A 160 27.15 -33.53 -6.59
C SER A 160 27.04 -33.13 -5.11
N TYR A 161 27.10 -34.12 -4.22
CA TYR A 161 27.13 -33.93 -2.76
C TYR A 161 28.18 -32.90 -2.30
N LYS A 162 29.30 -32.76 -3.04
CA LYS A 162 30.37 -31.79 -2.76
C LYS A 162 29.89 -30.34 -2.75
N LEU A 163 28.88 -30.00 -3.57
CA LEU A 163 28.27 -28.67 -3.65
C LEU A 163 26.91 -28.60 -2.95
N LEU A 164 26.53 -29.66 -2.22
CA LEU A 164 25.27 -29.75 -1.47
C LEU A 164 25.54 -29.87 0.03
N PHE A 165 25.36 -31.06 0.60
CA PHE A 165 25.42 -31.31 2.05
C PHE A 165 26.67 -32.10 2.47
N GLY A 166 27.61 -32.29 1.56
CA GLY A 166 28.91 -32.92 1.84
C GLY A 166 28.82 -34.38 2.28
N GLU A 167 29.90 -34.84 2.92
CA GLU A 167 30.02 -36.24 3.36
C GLU A 167 29.12 -36.56 4.56
N LEU A 168 28.83 -35.58 5.41
CA LEU A 168 28.05 -35.78 6.63
C LEU A 168 26.54 -35.77 6.36
N GLY A 169 26.07 -35.05 5.33
CA GLY A 169 24.64 -34.84 5.12
C GLY A 169 23.99 -34.10 6.30
N CYS A 170 22.71 -34.37 6.52
CA CYS A 170 21.96 -33.91 7.71
C CYS A 170 20.91 -34.96 8.10
N PRO A 171 21.34 -36.08 8.71
CA PRO A 171 20.45 -37.18 9.07
C PRO A 171 19.36 -36.78 10.08
N PRO A 172 18.18 -37.43 10.07
CA PRO A 172 17.79 -38.50 9.15
C PRO A 172 17.29 -38.00 7.79
N ARG A 173 17.07 -36.70 7.62
CA ARG A 173 16.39 -36.12 6.45
C ARG A 173 17.27 -36.09 5.19
N ILE A 174 18.55 -35.78 5.35
CA ILE A 174 19.50 -35.58 4.25
C ILE A 174 20.60 -36.62 4.34
N LYS A 175 20.75 -37.40 3.27
CA LYS A 175 21.68 -38.52 3.20
C LYS A 175 23.14 -38.04 3.14
N PRO A 176 24.09 -38.74 3.79
CA PRO A 176 25.51 -38.47 3.64
C PRO A 176 25.99 -38.82 2.22
N LYS A 177 26.89 -38.00 1.65
CA LYS A 177 27.55 -38.27 0.35
C LYS A 177 26.57 -38.58 -0.79
N ALA A 178 25.42 -37.90 -0.80
CA ALA A 178 24.38 -38.12 -1.78
C ALA A 178 24.29 -36.97 -2.79
N ASP A 179 24.38 -37.31 -4.08
CA ASP A 179 24.04 -36.41 -5.16
C ASP A 179 22.52 -36.24 -5.22
N ALA A 180 22.05 -35.11 -5.75
CA ALA A 180 20.62 -34.83 -5.86
C ALA A 180 20.24 -34.28 -7.23
N LEU A 181 19.01 -34.62 -7.64
CA LEU A 181 18.34 -34.04 -8.79
C LEU A 181 17.49 -32.86 -8.34
N PHE A 182 17.74 -31.67 -8.88
CA PHE A 182 16.94 -30.48 -8.66
C PHE A 182 16.17 -30.11 -9.92
N LYS A 183 14.84 -30.06 -9.83
CA LYS A 183 13.98 -29.40 -10.80
C LYS A 183 13.81 -27.96 -10.36
N VAL A 184 14.31 -27.01 -11.13
CA VAL A 184 14.33 -25.58 -10.78
C VAL A 184 13.62 -24.77 -11.85
N GLU A 185 12.82 -23.80 -11.43
CA GLU A 185 12.20 -22.77 -12.26
C GLU A 185 12.59 -21.40 -11.70
N VAL A 186 13.25 -20.57 -12.50
CA VAL A 186 13.49 -19.17 -12.14
C VAL A 186 12.25 -18.38 -12.53
N ILE A 187 11.55 -17.79 -11.57
CA ILE A 187 10.39 -16.93 -11.85
C ILE A 187 10.89 -15.59 -12.38
N ASP A 188 11.68 -14.89 -11.59
CA ASP A 188 12.27 -13.60 -11.96
C ASP A 188 13.46 -13.28 -11.03
N TYR A 189 14.27 -12.28 -11.41
CA TYR A 189 15.27 -11.68 -10.52
C TYR A 189 15.25 -10.15 -10.61
N SER A 190 15.71 -9.52 -9.53
CA SER A 190 16.05 -8.09 -9.51
C SER A 190 17.42 -7.85 -8.90
N LEU A 191 18.20 -6.96 -9.52
CA LEU A 191 19.49 -6.55 -9.02
C LEU A 191 19.38 -5.90 -7.63
N ILE A 192 20.29 -6.25 -6.74
CA ILE A 192 20.46 -5.68 -5.41
C ILE A 192 21.80 -4.94 -5.41
N GLY A 193 21.81 -3.72 -4.89
CA GLY A 193 23.08 -3.04 -4.66
C GLY A 193 23.56 -3.17 -3.22
N ASP A 194 24.84 -2.91 -3.03
CA ASP A 194 25.49 -2.95 -1.72
C ASP A 194 25.10 -1.74 -0.86
N ALA A 195 24.28 -1.99 0.17
CA ALA A 195 23.81 -0.98 1.11
C ALA A 195 24.93 -0.36 1.98
N LYS A 196 26.05 -1.08 2.16
CA LYS A 196 27.16 -0.69 3.02
C LYS A 196 28.36 -0.20 2.21
N GLY A 197 28.29 -0.29 0.88
CA GLY A 197 29.40 0.03 -0.01
C GLY A 197 29.91 1.46 0.10
N ILE A 198 29.08 2.41 0.54
CA ILE A 198 29.48 3.81 0.80
C ILE A 198 30.25 3.94 2.12
N ASP A 199 29.90 3.17 3.16
CA ASP A 199 30.56 3.27 4.48
C ASP A 199 31.99 2.72 4.43
N ALA A 200 32.29 1.89 3.43
CA ALA A 200 33.61 1.32 3.21
C ALA A 200 34.56 2.25 2.42
N ILE A 201 34.09 3.42 1.95
CA ILE A 201 34.94 4.36 1.20
C ILE A 201 35.89 5.07 2.18
N PRO A 202 37.21 5.06 1.93
CA PRO A 202 38.15 5.87 2.70
C PRO A 202 37.78 7.36 2.65
N GLN A 203 37.95 8.08 3.76
CA GLN A 203 37.52 9.48 3.83
C GLN A 203 38.19 10.37 2.75
N GLU A 204 39.42 10.04 2.35
CA GLU A 204 40.18 10.74 1.30
C GLU A 204 39.60 10.56 -0.12
N ASP A 205 38.83 9.50 -0.36
CA ASP A 205 38.23 9.18 -1.65
C ASP A 205 36.72 9.52 -1.70
N SER A 206 36.17 9.99 -0.59
CA SER A 206 34.74 10.25 -0.41
C SER A 206 34.21 11.44 -1.24
N ASP A 207 35.09 12.27 -1.80
CA ASP A 207 34.73 13.38 -2.68
C ASP A 207 34.95 13.04 -4.17
N LYS A 208 35.47 11.86 -4.52
CA LYS A 208 35.79 11.49 -5.90
C LYS A 208 34.59 10.86 -6.59
N PHE A 209 34.07 11.52 -7.63
CA PHE A 209 32.88 11.05 -8.35
C PHE A 209 32.99 9.60 -8.85
N TYR A 210 34.13 9.20 -9.44
CA TYR A 210 34.33 7.85 -9.95
C TYR A 210 34.27 6.75 -8.87
N VAL A 211 34.53 7.08 -7.61
CA VAL A 211 34.43 6.15 -6.47
C VAL A 211 33.00 6.13 -5.91
N VAL A 212 32.41 7.31 -5.74
CA VAL A 212 31.11 7.47 -5.09
C VAL A 212 29.96 7.08 -6.02
N TYR A 213 30.04 7.42 -7.31
CA TYR A 213 28.95 7.20 -8.25
C TYR A 213 28.51 5.73 -8.37
N PRO A 214 29.43 4.74 -8.56
CA PRO A 214 29.03 3.33 -8.56
C PRO A 214 28.35 2.90 -7.25
N LYS A 215 28.82 3.41 -6.11
CA LYS A 215 28.23 3.10 -4.79
C LYS A 215 26.88 3.77 -4.59
N ALA A 216 26.65 4.95 -5.14
CA ALA A 216 25.35 5.61 -5.15
C ALA A 216 24.34 4.85 -6.03
N VAL A 217 24.78 4.30 -7.16
CA VAL A 217 23.98 3.39 -8.00
C VAL A 217 23.61 2.12 -7.23
N ASP A 218 24.56 1.54 -6.49
CA ASP A 218 24.30 0.40 -5.61
C ASP A 218 23.24 0.74 -4.55
N LEU A 219 23.34 1.90 -3.88
CA LEU A 219 22.31 2.34 -2.93
C LEU A 219 20.95 2.55 -3.60
N HIS A 220 20.92 3.05 -4.84
CA HIS A 220 19.68 3.19 -5.62
C HIS A 220 19.03 1.83 -5.87
N LEU A 221 19.82 0.82 -6.26
CA LEU A 221 19.32 -0.54 -6.45
C LEU A 221 18.80 -1.15 -5.15
N HIS A 222 19.55 -1.03 -4.05
CA HIS A 222 19.10 -1.47 -2.72
C HIS A 222 17.81 -0.77 -2.27
N GLY A 223 17.70 0.52 -2.53
CA GLY A 223 16.49 1.29 -2.23
C GLY A 223 15.28 0.81 -3.05
N LYS A 224 15.45 0.58 -4.36
CA LYS A 224 14.40 0.03 -5.24
C LYS A 224 13.93 -1.35 -4.77
N ASP A 225 14.88 -2.21 -4.41
CA ASP A 225 14.60 -3.51 -3.84
C ASP A 225 13.82 -3.41 -2.52
N SER A 226 14.27 -2.54 -1.60
CA SER A 226 13.57 -2.28 -0.33
C SER A 226 12.14 -1.78 -0.54
N VAL A 227 11.87 -0.96 -1.57
CA VAL A 227 10.51 -0.51 -1.93
C VAL A 227 9.64 -1.68 -2.39
N LYS A 228 10.17 -2.60 -3.20
CA LYS A 228 9.43 -3.79 -3.65
C LYS A 228 9.01 -4.68 -2.47
N ARG A 229 9.82 -4.75 -1.42
CA ARG A 229 9.53 -5.50 -0.18
C ARG A 229 8.63 -4.73 0.81
N GLY A 230 8.17 -3.53 0.49
CA GLY A 230 7.41 -2.68 1.41
C GLY A 230 8.23 -2.06 2.55
N ARG A 231 9.57 -2.19 2.54
CA ARG A 231 10.45 -1.65 3.58
C ARG A 231 10.82 -0.20 3.29
N TYR A 232 9.82 0.69 3.36
CA TYR A 232 9.94 2.09 2.96
C TYR A 232 10.94 2.90 3.79
N ARG A 233 11.09 2.60 5.09
CA ARG A 233 12.08 3.27 5.96
C ARG A 233 13.53 3.01 5.49
N SER A 234 13.86 1.75 5.23
CA SER A 234 15.16 1.34 4.70
C SER A 234 15.42 1.96 3.33
N ALA A 235 14.41 1.96 2.46
CA ALA A 235 14.49 2.60 1.15
C ALA A 235 14.79 4.10 1.24
N ALA A 236 14.08 4.82 2.12
CA ALA A 236 14.31 6.25 2.34
C ALA A 236 15.75 6.51 2.77
N THR A 237 16.26 5.77 3.76
CA THR A 237 17.65 5.94 4.24
C THR A 237 18.68 5.65 3.16
N ALA A 238 18.44 4.63 2.31
CA ALA A 238 19.35 4.31 1.21
C ALA A 238 19.38 5.42 0.16
N PHE A 239 18.22 5.93 -0.25
CA PHE A 239 18.15 7.03 -1.21
C PHE A 239 18.68 8.35 -0.64
N GLU A 240 18.40 8.68 0.63
CA GLU A 240 18.96 9.87 1.30
C GLU A 240 20.49 9.81 1.34
N ARG A 241 21.07 8.65 1.67
CA ARG A 241 22.53 8.45 1.67
C ARG A 241 23.12 8.59 0.27
N ALA A 242 22.45 8.06 -0.76
CA ALA A 242 22.88 8.21 -2.14
C ALA A 242 22.88 9.68 -2.59
N VAL A 243 21.80 10.43 -2.30
CA VAL A 243 21.69 11.86 -2.61
C VAL A 243 22.75 12.66 -1.88
N SER A 244 22.93 12.42 -0.58
CA SER A 244 23.95 13.09 0.23
C SER A 244 25.34 12.87 -0.36
N SER A 245 25.69 11.61 -0.67
CA SER A 245 27.01 11.27 -1.20
C SER A 245 27.26 11.94 -2.55
N LEU A 246 26.27 11.94 -3.45
CA LEU A 246 26.39 12.60 -4.75
C LEU A 246 26.56 14.12 -4.62
N ASN A 247 25.85 14.78 -3.71
CA ASN A 247 25.95 16.24 -3.53
C ASN A 247 27.33 16.72 -3.03
N TYR A 248 28.10 15.86 -2.35
CA TYR A 248 29.45 16.19 -1.87
C TYR A 248 30.58 15.81 -2.84
N CYS A 249 30.26 15.17 -3.97
CA CYS A 249 31.26 14.78 -4.96
C CYS A 249 31.82 15.99 -5.73
N ARG A 250 33.14 15.98 -5.96
CA ARG A 250 33.82 16.81 -6.96
C ARG A 250 33.64 16.19 -8.33
N LEU A 251 33.21 17.01 -9.27
CA LEU A 251 32.97 16.65 -10.67
C LEU A 251 34.14 17.16 -11.51
N ALA A 252 34.65 16.34 -12.42
CA ALA A 252 35.78 16.70 -13.27
C ALA A 252 35.34 17.26 -14.64
N ASN A 253 34.15 16.90 -15.14
CA ASN A 253 33.67 17.26 -16.47
C ASN A 253 32.14 17.30 -16.58
N ASP A 254 31.65 17.88 -17.67
CA ASP A 254 30.21 18.00 -18.00
C ASP A 254 29.51 16.64 -18.18
N GLU A 255 30.24 15.55 -18.43
CA GLU A 255 29.65 14.22 -18.54
C GLU A 255 29.32 13.65 -17.15
N GLU A 256 30.21 13.82 -16.18
CA GLU A 256 29.99 13.46 -14.78
C GLU A 256 28.85 14.29 -14.18
N GLU A 257 28.79 15.58 -14.46
CA GLU A 257 27.68 16.45 -14.03
C GLU A 257 26.34 15.96 -14.59
N ARG A 258 26.30 15.57 -15.88
CA ARG A 258 25.09 14.99 -16.49
C ARG A 258 24.67 13.68 -15.81
N LYS A 259 25.61 12.76 -15.60
CA LYS A 259 25.35 11.47 -14.92
C LYS A 259 24.88 11.67 -13.48
N GLN A 260 25.53 12.57 -12.75
CA GLN A 260 25.15 12.92 -11.37
C GLN A 260 23.73 13.50 -11.34
N THR A 261 23.44 14.47 -12.21
CA THR A 261 22.13 15.14 -12.28
C THR A 261 21.01 14.16 -12.62
N GLU A 262 21.23 13.28 -13.61
CA GLU A 262 20.28 12.24 -13.98
C GLU A 262 19.98 11.31 -12.79
N LEU A 263 21.03 10.82 -12.11
CA LEU A 263 20.87 9.96 -10.94
C LEU A 263 20.16 10.69 -9.79
N LEU A 264 20.51 11.94 -9.50
CA LEU A 264 19.86 12.77 -8.49
C LEU A 264 18.37 12.99 -8.80
N ILE A 265 18.00 13.23 -10.07
CA ILE A 265 16.58 13.34 -10.47
C ILE A 265 15.84 12.04 -10.16
N THR A 266 16.38 10.88 -10.54
CA THR A 266 15.72 9.59 -10.29
C THR A 266 15.63 9.25 -8.79
N LEU A 267 16.66 9.58 -8.00
CA LEU A 267 16.67 9.39 -6.55
C LEU A 267 15.62 10.28 -5.86
N ASN A 268 15.55 11.56 -6.22
CA ASN A 268 14.55 12.49 -5.66
C ASN A 268 13.12 12.05 -6.02
N GLN A 269 12.88 11.58 -7.25
CA GLN A 269 11.57 11.02 -7.64
C GLN A 269 11.20 9.80 -6.78
N ASN A 270 12.13 8.88 -6.58
CA ASN A 270 11.90 7.69 -5.76
C ASN A 270 11.70 8.05 -4.27
N LEU A 271 12.44 9.03 -3.75
CA LEU A 271 12.24 9.56 -2.39
C LEU A 271 10.84 10.16 -2.22
N MET A 272 10.33 10.91 -3.20
CA MET A 272 8.96 11.43 -3.16
C MET A 272 7.93 10.31 -3.04
N ILE A 273 8.07 9.24 -3.83
CA ILE A 273 7.20 8.06 -3.77
C ILE A 273 7.25 7.43 -2.38
N VAL A 274 8.46 7.21 -1.86
CA VAL A 274 8.68 6.60 -0.54
C VAL A 274 8.09 7.48 0.58
N TYR A 275 8.29 8.80 0.55
CA TYR A 275 7.74 9.70 1.55
C TYR A 275 6.22 9.78 1.53
N ASN A 276 5.60 9.77 0.35
CA ASN A 276 4.15 9.69 0.24
C ASN A 276 3.61 8.36 0.80
N LYS A 277 4.34 7.25 0.60
CA LYS A 277 3.99 5.94 1.20
C LYS A 277 4.22 5.88 2.71
N MET A 278 5.12 6.70 3.24
CA MET A 278 5.41 6.82 4.68
C MET A 278 4.58 7.89 5.40
N ASP A 279 3.60 8.49 4.71
CA ASP A 279 2.79 9.61 5.24
C ASP A 279 3.62 10.81 5.73
N LYS A 280 4.69 11.13 4.99
CA LYS A 280 5.56 12.29 5.24
C LYS A 280 5.51 13.30 4.08
N PRO A 281 4.34 13.88 3.75
CA PRO A 281 4.16 14.70 2.56
C PRO A 281 5.05 15.97 2.56
N LYS A 282 5.34 16.56 3.73
CA LYS A 282 6.25 17.71 3.84
C LYS A 282 7.63 17.42 3.24
N ARG A 283 8.16 16.21 3.48
CA ARG A 283 9.47 15.80 2.92
C ARG A 283 9.39 15.61 1.41
N ALA A 284 8.29 15.06 0.88
CA ALA A 284 8.07 14.94 -0.56
C ALA A 284 8.07 16.32 -1.25
N CYS A 285 7.45 17.34 -0.66
CA CYS A 285 7.49 18.71 -1.19
C CYS A 285 8.91 19.30 -1.20
N ILE A 286 9.75 19.00 -0.20
CA ILE A 286 11.17 19.43 -0.19
C ILE A 286 11.94 18.77 -1.34
N MET A 287 11.75 17.47 -1.56
CA MET A 287 12.38 16.76 -2.68
C MET A 287 11.91 17.32 -4.04
N MET A 288 10.64 17.72 -4.15
CA MET A 288 10.12 18.35 -5.36
C MET A 288 10.80 19.70 -5.66
N LYS A 289 11.10 20.51 -4.64
CA LYS A 289 11.86 21.75 -4.82
C LYS A 289 13.26 21.45 -5.37
N ALA A 290 13.97 20.50 -4.78
CA ALA A 290 15.27 20.05 -5.30
C ALA A 290 15.18 19.55 -6.75
N LEU A 291 14.15 18.76 -7.06
CA LEU A 291 13.92 18.24 -8.41
C LEU A 291 13.67 19.35 -9.43
N ARG A 292 12.88 20.37 -9.09
CA ARG A 292 12.66 21.54 -9.99
C ARG A 292 13.96 22.27 -10.30
N HIS A 293 14.86 22.41 -9.33
CA HIS A 293 16.19 22.99 -9.57
C HIS A 293 17.00 22.14 -10.54
N LEU A 294 17.04 20.82 -10.33
CA LEU A 294 17.77 19.88 -11.20
C LEU A 294 17.18 19.79 -12.62
N THR A 295 15.88 19.97 -12.79
CA THR A 295 15.19 19.88 -14.09
C THR A 295 14.95 21.23 -14.76
N LEU A 296 15.55 22.32 -14.28
CA LEU A 296 15.34 23.68 -14.79
C LEU A 296 13.84 24.07 -14.89
N GLY A 297 13.05 23.69 -13.88
CA GLY A 297 11.61 23.96 -13.83
C GLY A 297 10.73 23.01 -14.65
N ASN A 298 11.29 21.98 -15.29
CA ASN A 298 10.55 21.02 -16.12
C ASN A 298 10.51 19.58 -15.52
N PRO A 299 9.86 19.37 -14.36
CA PRO A 299 9.83 18.08 -13.67
C PRO A 299 9.07 17.00 -14.44
N SER A 300 9.36 15.71 -14.22
CA SER A 300 8.65 14.62 -14.90
C SER A 300 7.16 14.53 -14.51
N CYS A 301 6.34 13.89 -15.35
CA CYS A 301 4.93 13.62 -15.02
C CYS A 301 4.79 12.88 -13.68
N LYS A 302 5.65 11.87 -13.44
CA LYS A 302 5.69 11.11 -12.19
C LYS A 302 5.96 12.01 -10.98
N ALA A 303 6.90 12.94 -11.09
CA ALA A 303 7.22 13.88 -10.01
C ALA A 303 6.04 14.81 -9.70
N LEU A 304 5.42 15.40 -10.73
CA LEU A 304 4.24 16.26 -10.59
C LEU A 304 3.05 15.52 -9.97
N PHE A 305 2.82 14.26 -10.37
CA PHE A 305 1.79 13.43 -9.77
C PHE A 305 2.05 13.16 -8.28
N GLN A 306 3.30 12.84 -7.91
CA GLN A 306 3.65 12.65 -6.50
C GLN A 306 3.60 13.95 -5.69
N GLU A 307 3.88 15.10 -6.30
CA GLU A 307 3.67 16.40 -5.66
C GLU A 307 2.19 16.66 -5.38
N GLY A 308 1.31 16.43 -6.36
CA GLY A 308 -0.14 16.55 -6.17
C GLY A 308 -0.63 15.69 -5.01
N ARG A 309 -0.14 14.45 -4.89
CA ARG A 309 -0.46 13.55 -3.77
C ARG A 309 0.03 14.09 -2.42
N ALA A 310 1.24 14.65 -2.39
CA ALA A 310 1.79 15.25 -1.17
C ALA A 310 1.00 16.49 -0.73
N LEU A 311 0.69 17.39 -1.66
CA LEU A 311 -0.09 18.61 -1.39
C LEU A 311 -1.53 18.29 -0.96
N ALA A 312 -2.17 17.32 -1.62
CA ALA A 312 -3.50 16.86 -1.24
C ALA A 312 -3.51 16.24 0.18
N ALA A 313 -2.44 15.54 0.58
CA ALA A 313 -2.28 15.04 1.94
C ALA A 313 -2.04 16.16 2.98
N LEU A 314 -1.49 17.30 2.56
CA LEU A 314 -1.34 18.50 3.40
C LEU A 314 -2.62 19.34 3.49
N GLY A 315 -3.64 19.05 2.67
CA GLY A 315 -4.88 19.84 2.58
C GLY A 315 -4.77 21.05 1.64
N GLU A 316 -3.67 21.21 0.92
CA GLU A 316 -3.44 22.29 -0.06
C GLU A 316 -4.07 21.91 -1.41
N TYR A 317 -5.40 21.83 -1.45
CA TYR A 317 -6.14 21.25 -2.57
C TYR A 317 -6.01 22.02 -3.89
N ASP A 318 -5.96 23.35 -3.84
CA ASP A 318 -5.81 24.18 -5.05
C ASP A 318 -4.45 23.96 -5.72
N LEU A 319 -3.39 23.93 -4.92
CA LEU A 319 -2.04 23.64 -5.40
C LEU A 319 -1.93 22.19 -5.90
N ALA A 320 -2.55 21.24 -5.20
CA ALA A 320 -2.61 19.85 -5.63
C ALA A 320 -3.31 19.69 -6.98
N ARG A 321 -4.46 20.37 -7.18
CA ARG A 321 -5.19 20.37 -8.45
C ARG A 321 -4.34 20.92 -9.58
N ASN A 322 -3.65 22.04 -9.35
CA ASN A 322 -2.74 22.60 -10.34
C ASN A 322 -1.62 21.61 -10.70
N ALA A 323 -0.99 20.95 -9.72
CA ALA A 323 0.04 19.95 -9.98
C ALA A 323 -0.48 18.77 -10.82
N TYR A 324 -1.69 18.28 -10.54
CA TYR A 324 -2.32 17.23 -11.34
C TYR A 324 -2.66 17.66 -12.76
N LEU A 325 -3.17 18.89 -12.95
CA LEU A 325 -3.43 19.43 -14.29
C LEU A 325 -2.14 19.55 -15.11
N HIS A 326 -1.03 19.96 -14.50
CA HIS A 326 0.28 19.98 -15.16
C HIS A 326 0.78 18.57 -15.50
N ALA A 327 0.53 17.59 -14.63
CA ALA A 327 0.84 16.19 -14.91
C ALA A 327 0.00 15.63 -16.07
N GLN A 328 -1.30 15.92 -16.09
CA GLN A 328 -2.23 15.53 -17.15
C GLN A 328 -1.88 16.20 -18.49
N ALA A 329 -1.43 17.46 -18.47
CA ALA A 329 -0.95 18.13 -19.68
C ALA A 329 0.25 17.42 -20.32
N LYS A 330 1.08 16.73 -19.51
CA LYS A 330 2.20 15.92 -20.02
C LYS A 330 1.79 14.52 -20.47
N GLN A 331 0.81 13.91 -19.80
CA GLN A 331 0.28 12.59 -20.13
C GLN A 331 -1.25 12.57 -20.05
N PRO A 332 -1.94 13.02 -21.13
CA PRO A 332 -3.40 13.15 -21.13
C PRO A 332 -4.15 11.81 -20.99
N GLU A 333 -3.55 10.72 -21.48
CA GLU A 333 -4.16 9.39 -21.50
C GLU A 333 -4.09 8.64 -20.16
N ASN A 334 -3.38 9.19 -19.17
CA ASN A 334 -3.19 8.51 -17.89
C ASN A 334 -4.46 8.57 -17.02
N LYS A 335 -5.14 7.43 -16.89
CA LYS A 335 -6.36 7.27 -16.07
C LYS A 335 -6.10 7.49 -14.58
N GLU A 336 -4.92 7.10 -14.07
CA GLU A 336 -4.59 7.22 -12.64
C GLU A 336 -4.65 8.67 -12.15
N ILE A 337 -4.22 9.62 -12.99
CA ILE A 337 -4.26 11.05 -12.65
C ILE A 337 -5.71 11.54 -12.57
N SER A 338 -6.53 11.13 -13.54
CA SER A 338 -7.93 11.51 -13.61
C SER A 338 -8.71 10.95 -12.40
N ASP A 339 -8.48 9.68 -12.06
CA ASP A 339 -9.12 9.02 -10.93
C ASP A 339 -8.73 9.67 -9.59
N GLU A 340 -7.47 10.07 -9.42
CA GLU A 340 -7.00 10.75 -8.21
C GLU A 340 -7.60 12.17 -8.09
N ILE A 341 -7.76 12.92 -9.19
CA ILE A 341 -8.46 14.21 -9.20
C ILE A 341 -9.92 14.04 -8.75
N ILE A 342 -10.62 13.03 -9.28
CA ILE A 342 -12.01 12.74 -8.91
C ILE A 342 -12.10 12.36 -7.43
N SER A 343 -11.21 11.48 -6.96
CA SER A 343 -11.10 11.08 -5.56
C SER A 343 -10.85 12.27 -4.63
N MET A 344 -9.94 13.16 -5.02
CA MET A 344 -9.64 14.40 -4.30
C MET A 344 -10.88 15.32 -4.24
N ASN A 345 -11.55 15.57 -5.36
CA ASN A 345 -12.76 16.41 -5.39
C ASN A 345 -13.88 15.85 -4.49
N LYS A 346 -14.03 14.52 -4.46
CA LYS A 346 -14.96 13.84 -3.55
C LYS A 346 -14.59 14.04 -2.08
N ARG A 347 -13.29 14.02 -1.74
CA ARG A 347 -12.80 14.33 -0.38
C ARG A 347 -13.07 15.78 0.00
N ILE A 348 -12.82 16.72 -0.92
CA ILE A 348 -13.08 18.15 -0.72
C ILE A 348 -14.57 18.39 -0.47
N SER A 349 -15.45 17.87 -1.32
CA SER A 349 -16.91 18.02 -1.17
C SER A 349 -17.42 17.47 0.17
N LYS A 350 -16.91 16.31 0.62
CA LYS A 350 -17.23 15.76 1.94
C LYS A 350 -16.74 16.66 3.08
N TYR A 351 -15.54 17.23 2.95
CA TYR A 351 -14.99 18.15 3.95
C TYR A 351 -15.82 19.44 4.02
N GLU A 352 -16.26 19.98 2.88
CA GLU A 352 -17.13 21.15 2.81
C GLU A 352 -18.52 20.88 3.41
N GLU A 353 -19.11 19.71 3.17
CA GLU A 353 -20.35 19.26 3.81
C GLU A 353 -20.18 19.17 5.34
N ALA A 354 -19.16 18.47 5.82
CA ALA A 354 -18.89 18.34 7.25
C ALA A 354 -18.61 19.70 7.91
N SER A 355 -17.86 20.57 7.23
CA SER A 355 -17.60 21.93 7.71
C SER A 355 -18.89 22.73 7.82
N ARG A 356 -19.75 22.72 6.78
CA ARG A 356 -21.06 23.38 6.80
C ARG A 356 -21.93 22.87 7.95
N ASP A 357 -21.95 21.58 8.21
CA ASP A 357 -22.71 20.99 9.31
C ASP A 357 -22.19 21.45 10.69
N ILE A 358 -20.87 21.50 10.87
CA ILE A 358 -20.25 22.00 12.11
C ILE A 358 -20.61 23.48 12.32
N TRP A 359 -20.47 24.31 11.28
CA TRP A 359 -20.84 25.73 11.35
C TRP A 359 -22.33 25.92 11.62
N ALA A 360 -23.20 25.12 11.00
CA ALA A 360 -24.64 25.16 11.26
C ALA A 360 -24.98 24.83 12.71
N ARG A 361 -24.33 23.81 13.30
CA ARG A 361 -24.48 23.47 14.72
C ARG A 361 -23.92 24.56 15.64
N ALA A 362 -22.73 25.08 15.35
CA ALA A 362 -22.11 26.14 16.15
C ALA A 362 -22.93 27.43 16.17
N LEU A 363 -23.46 27.84 15.01
CA LEU A 363 -24.35 29.00 14.91
C LEU A 363 -25.71 28.75 15.58
N SER A 364 -26.22 27.52 15.55
CA SER A 364 -27.45 27.14 16.25
C SER A 364 -27.28 27.13 17.77
N LEU A 365 -26.10 26.76 18.29
CA LEU A 365 -25.76 26.79 19.72
C LEU A 365 -25.62 28.22 20.26
N ASN A 366 -25.07 29.14 19.46
CA ASN A 366 -25.03 30.56 19.80
C ASN A 366 -26.43 31.21 19.89
N ASN A 367 -27.44 30.61 19.25
CA ASN A 367 -28.84 31.03 19.39
C ASN A 367 -29.54 30.41 20.61
N SER A 368 -28.94 29.41 21.27
CA SER A 368 -29.52 28.78 22.47
C SER A 368 -28.96 29.29 23.81
N GLU A 369 -27.88 30.07 23.81
CA GLU A 369 -27.26 30.64 25.04
C GLU A 369 -27.39 32.16 25.18
N SER A 370 -28.16 32.83 24.32
CA SER A 370 -28.71 34.13 24.68
C SER A 370 -30.12 33.91 25.22
N ASP A 371 -30.22 33.94 26.55
CA ASP A 371 -31.45 34.29 27.27
C ASP A 371 -31.79 35.75 26.90
N VAL A 372 -32.19 35.95 25.64
CA VAL A 372 -32.70 37.22 25.15
C VAL A 372 -34.05 37.34 25.84
N ARG A 373 -34.09 38.17 26.88
CA ARG A 373 -35.31 38.91 27.21
C ARG A 373 -35.82 39.49 25.90
N LYS A 374 -36.79 38.81 25.29
CA LYS A 374 -37.41 39.21 24.03
C LYS A 374 -37.71 40.70 24.15
N THR A 375 -37.16 41.49 23.25
CA THR A 375 -37.39 42.94 23.30
C THR A 375 -38.90 43.18 23.24
N PRO A 376 -39.44 44.22 23.92
CA PRO A 376 -40.89 44.49 23.91
C PRO A 376 -41.46 44.56 22.49
N ALA A 377 -40.66 45.01 21.52
CA ALA A 377 -41.00 45.06 20.10
C ALA A 377 -41.17 43.67 19.44
N GLN A 378 -40.41 42.66 19.86
CA GLN A 378 -40.54 41.29 19.34
C GLN A 378 -41.79 40.58 19.91
N LEU A 379 -42.07 40.76 21.20
CA LEU A 379 -43.29 40.25 21.84
C LEU A 379 -44.56 40.91 21.26
N GLU A 380 -44.51 42.23 21.00
CA GLU A 380 -45.62 42.95 20.38
C GLU A 380 -45.86 42.50 18.92
N LYS A 381 -44.78 42.21 18.17
CA LYS A 381 -44.89 41.71 16.80
C LYS A 381 -45.48 40.30 16.75
N GLU A 382 -45.04 39.40 17.63
CA GLU A 382 -45.59 38.04 17.76
C GLU A 382 -47.07 38.07 18.20
N ALA A 383 -47.42 38.97 19.14
CA ALA A 383 -48.81 39.15 19.58
C ALA A 383 -49.72 39.66 18.45
N LYS A 384 -49.25 40.63 17.66
CA LYS A 384 -49.99 41.15 16.48
C LYS A 384 -50.15 40.11 15.39
N GLU A 385 -49.14 39.28 15.15
CA GLU A 385 -49.18 38.22 14.15
C GLU A 385 -50.10 37.07 14.57
N LYS A 386 -50.13 36.75 15.87
CA LYS A 386 -51.08 35.78 16.45
C LYS A 386 -52.52 36.28 16.40
N ASP A 387 -52.77 37.53 16.82
CA ASP A 387 -54.09 38.17 16.75
C ASP A 387 -54.62 38.24 15.31
N PHE A 388 -53.73 38.51 14.35
CA PHE A 388 -54.08 38.47 12.93
C PHE A 388 -54.49 37.06 12.46
N ASN A 389 -53.71 36.04 12.82
CA ASN A 389 -54.00 34.65 12.43
C ASN A 389 -55.33 34.17 13.04
N ASP A 390 -55.58 34.48 14.31
CA ASP A 390 -56.83 34.11 15.00
C ASP A 390 -58.04 34.79 14.36
N LYS A 391 -57.95 36.10 14.06
CA LYS A 391 -59.02 36.86 13.37
C LYS A 391 -59.29 36.34 11.97
N MET A 392 -58.23 35.96 11.25
CA MET A 392 -58.34 35.45 9.89
C MET A 392 -58.91 34.04 9.85
N GLU A 393 -58.53 33.18 10.81
CA GLU A 393 -59.12 31.86 10.96
C GLU A 393 -60.61 31.96 11.32
N ASP A 394 -61.00 32.89 12.19
CA ASP A 394 -62.40 33.17 12.49
C ASP A 394 -63.18 33.67 11.27
N LEU A 395 -62.58 34.53 10.44
CA LEU A 395 -63.20 35.02 9.21
C LEU A 395 -63.42 33.88 8.21
N ILE A 396 -62.44 32.98 8.05
CA ILE A 396 -62.54 31.78 7.21
C ILE A 396 -63.62 30.82 7.75
N ARG A 397 -63.70 30.62 9.07
CA ARG A 397 -64.73 29.79 9.70
C ARG A 397 -66.13 30.38 9.52
N ARG A 398 -66.31 31.69 9.71
CA ARG A 398 -67.59 32.38 9.46
C ARG A 398 -67.98 32.26 7.99
N PHE A 399 -67.05 32.50 7.07
CA PHE A 399 -67.30 32.35 5.64
C PHE A 399 -67.75 30.94 5.28
N LYS A 400 -67.18 29.89 5.89
CA LYS A 400 -67.63 28.50 5.70
C LYS A 400 -69.11 28.30 6.03
N ASN A 401 -69.63 29.00 7.03
CA ASN A 401 -71.02 28.87 7.50
C ASN A 401 -72.01 29.82 6.82
N THR A 402 -71.55 30.82 6.06
CA THR A 402 -72.41 31.74 5.30
C THR A 402 -72.85 31.14 3.96
N SER A 403 -74.04 31.47 3.45
CA SER A 403 -74.54 31.02 2.14
C SER A 403 -73.79 31.58 0.92
N ASN A 404 -72.88 32.54 1.12
CA ASN A 404 -72.08 33.13 0.04
C ASN A 404 -71.03 32.14 -0.49
N GLN A 405 -70.96 32.00 -1.82
CA GLN A 405 -70.01 31.11 -2.50
C GLN A 405 -68.60 31.69 -2.60
N GLN A 406 -68.45 33.02 -2.57
CA GLN A 406 -67.19 33.72 -2.74
C GLN A 406 -67.12 34.97 -1.84
N VAL A 407 -65.94 35.29 -1.33
CA VAL A 407 -65.63 36.55 -0.64
C VAL A 407 -64.34 37.11 -1.23
N SER A 408 -64.35 38.39 -1.62
CA SER A 408 -63.19 39.08 -2.15
C SER A 408 -62.62 40.10 -1.15
N PHE A 409 -61.30 40.22 -1.13
CA PHE A 409 -60.57 41.20 -0.32
C PHE A 409 -59.31 41.67 -1.05
N SER A 410 -58.80 42.85 -0.68
CA SER A 410 -57.62 43.43 -1.34
C SER A 410 -56.32 42.77 -0.90
N ARG A 411 -55.41 42.51 -1.85
CA ARG A 411 -54.07 41.94 -1.64
C ARG A 411 -53.13 42.97 -0.99
N LYS A 412 -53.23 44.24 -1.35
CA LYS A 412 -52.39 45.32 -0.78
C LYS A 412 -52.69 45.60 0.70
N SER A 413 -53.85 45.18 1.20
CA SER A 413 -54.18 45.28 2.63
C SER A 413 -53.37 44.31 3.51
N TYR A 414 -52.64 43.36 2.92
CA TYR A 414 -51.87 42.34 3.65
C TYR A 414 -50.40 42.33 3.23
N SER A 415 -49.51 42.20 4.21
CA SER A 415 -48.08 41.95 3.94
C SER A 415 -47.87 40.56 3.31
N ASN A 416 -46.71 40.34 2.69
CA ASN A 416 -46.40 39.05 2.04
C ASN A 416 -46.49 37.86 3.03
N ALA A 417 -46.03 38.04 4.27
CA ALA A 417 -46.12 37.02 5.32
C ALA A 417 -47.58 36.73 5.75
N GLN A 418 -48.41 37.77 5.84
CA GLN A 418 -49.85 37.63 6.13
C GLN A 418 -50.62 36.97 4.96
N PHE A 419 -50.14 37.16 3.73
CA PHE A 419 -50.68 36.51 2.55
C PHE A 419 -50.35 35.01 2.50
N ASP A 420 -49.11 34.63 2.85
CA ASP A 420 -48.72 33.23 2.89
C ASP A 420 -49.44 32.45 3.99
N THR A 421 -49.66 33.08 5.15
CA THR A 421 -50.44 32.51 6.25
C THR A 421 -51.91 32.33 5.88
N THR A 422 -52.55 33.32 5.24
CA THR A 422 -53.91 33.19 4.68
C THR A 422 -54.01 32.07 3.65
N CYS A 423 -53.03 31.93 2.75
CA CYS A 423 -52.98 30.83 1.79
C CYS A 423 -52.91 29.46 2.49
N LYS A 424 -52.09 29.33 3.53
CA LYS A 424 -51.97 28.09 4.32
C LYS A 424 -53.28 27.77 5.05
N LEU A 425 -53.94 28.76 5.65
CA LEU A 425 -55.23 28.58 6.34
C LEU A 425 -56.35 28.24 5.36
N ALA A 426 -56.42 28.89 4.19
CA ALA A 426 -57.39 28.57 3.15
C ALA A 426 -57.26 27.12 2.66
N LYS A 427 -56.02 26.66 2.43
CA LYS A 427 -55.73 25.25 2.08
C LYS A 427 -56.16 24.30 3.21
N LYS A 428 -55.86 24.61 4.46
CA LYS A 428 -56.25 23.80 5.63
C LYS A 428 -57.77 23.63 5.74
N HIS A 429 -58.54 24.65 5.34
CA HIS A 429 -60.00 24.61 5.36
C HIS A 429 -60.65 24.19 4.02
N ASN A 430 -59.86 23.66 3.07
CA ASN A 430 -60.31 23.21 1.74
C ASN A 430 -61.02 24.30 0.92
N LEU A 431 -60.55 25.54 1.00
CA LEU A 431 -61.04 26.67 0.21
C LEU A 431 -60.06 27.03 -0.90
N LYS A 432 -60.57 27.51 -2.04
CA LYS A 432 -59.74 27.91 -3.17
C LYS A 432 -59.52 29.42 -3.12
N LEU A 433 -58.26 29.84 -3.11
CA LEU A 433 -57.88 31.25 -3.19
C LEU A 433 -57.39 31.53 -4.62
N THR A 434 -58.05 32.46 -5.31
CA THR A 434 -57.67 32.87 -6.67
C THR A 434 -57.46 34.38 -6.71
N LEU A 435 -56.35 34.82 -7.32
CA LEU A 435 -56.18 36.22 -7.69
C LEU A 435 -57.03 36.53 -8.91
N SER A 436 -57.69 37.69 -8.92
CA SER A 436 -58.42 38.17 -10.10
C SER A 436 -57.43 38.47 -11.24
N PRO A 437 -57.64 37.93 -12.45
CA PRO A 437 -56.77 38.19 -13.59
C PRO A 437 -56.91 39.61 -14.16
N ILE A 438 -57.93 40.36 -13.77
CA ILE A 438 -58.22 41.72 -14.28
C ILE A 438 -57.74 42.80 -13.29
N GLN A 439 -57.79 42.52 -11.99
CA GLN A 439 -57.31 43.41 -10.94
C GLN A 439 -56.37 42.60 -10.04
N GLU A 440 -55.06 42.76 -10.24
CA GLU A 440 -54.01 42.05 -9.46
C GLU A 440 -54.11 42.29 -7.95
N ASP A 441 -54.88 43.30 -7.53
CA ASP A 441 -55.09 43.67 -6.14
C ASP A 441 -56.28 42.96 -5.48
N VAL A 442 -57.08 42.16 -6.20
CA VAL A 442 -58.26 41.50 -5.61
C VAL A 442 -58.04 39.99 -5.48
N LEU A 443 -58.08 39.51 -4.24
CA LEU A 443 -58.08 38.10 -3.90
C LEU A 443 -59.50 37.62 -3.65
N THR A 444 -59.88 36.53 -4.29
CA THR A 444 -61.19 35.89 -4.08
C THR A 444 -60.99 34.54 -3.43
N LEU A 445 -61.58 34.37 -2.25
CA LEU A 445 -61.71 33.09 -1.55
C LEU A 445 -63.06 32.47 -1.95
N SER A 446 -63.01 31.32 -2.62
CA SER A 446 -64.21 30.59 -3.06
C SER A 446 -64.31 29.23 -2.38
N LYS A 447 -65.55 28.81 -2.11
CA LYS A 447 -65.84 27.42 -1.73
C LYS A 447 -65.69 26.56 -2.99
N PRO A 448 -65.16 25.33 -2.88
CA PRO A 448 -65.11 24.42 -4.01
C PRO A 448 -66.55 24.13 -4.47
N ASP A 449 -66.86 24.38 -5.74
CA ASP A 449 -68.18 24.09 -6.30
C ASP A 449 -68.48 22.60 -6.13
N VAL A 450 -69.55 22.28 -5.39
CA VAL A 450 -70.14 20.94 -5.40
C VAL A 450 -70.77 20.76 -6.77
N LYS A 451 -70.05 20.14 -7.70
CA LYS A 451 -70.69 19.51 -8.86
C LYS A 451 -71.59 18.42 -8.30
N PHE A 452 -72.90 18.68 -8.27
CA PHE A 452 -73.89 17.61 -8.17
C PHE A 452 -73.71 16.66 -9.36
N ALA A 453 -73.98 15.38 -9.08
CA ALA A 453 -73.79 14.20 -9.92
C ALA A 453 -74.10 14.36 -11.41
#